data_AF-A0AAV9BDS9-F1
#
_entry.id   AF-A0AAV9BDS9-F1
#
_cell.length_a   1.000
_cell.length_b   1.000
_cell.length_c   1.000
_cell.angle_alpha   90.00
_cell.angle_beta   90.00
_cell.angle_gamma   90.00
#
_symmetry.space_group_name_H-M   'P 1'
#
loop_
_entity.id
_entity.type
_entity.pdbx_description
1 polymer ?
#
loop_
_entity_poly.entity_id
_entity_poly.type
_entity_poly.pdbx_seq_one_letter_code
_entity_poly.pdbx_strand_id
1 'polypeptide(L)'
;MSASTATSLFFTLSTPPKPSIKTHPSLPPILLRRSISSPQPLLQSRPSIPPPAASAAASTVDSGQEASATSKTPPLLPFRVGHGFDLHRLEPGLPLIIGGVDIPHDRGCEAHSDGDVLLHCVVDAILGALGLPDIGQIFPDTDPRWRGARSSVFMREAVRLMHEAGYELGNLDATLILQKPKLSPHKEAIRANLCEMLGADPSVVNLKAKTHEKVDSLGENRSVAAHTVVLLMRK
;
A
#
# COMPACT_ATOMS: atom_id res chain seq x y z
N MET A 1 0.90 78.08 19.10
CA MET A 1 2.34 78.43 18.99
C MET A 1 3.05 77.86 20.22
N SER A 2 4.29 77.39 20.05
CA SER A 2 5.15 76.65 21.01
C SER A 2 4.99 75.12 20.93
N ALA A 3 5.76 74.40 20.08
CA ALA A 3 7.15 73.93 20.28
C ALA A 3 7.22 72.87 21.40
N SER A 4 7.29 71.57 21.08
CA SER A 4 8.49 70.78 20.66
C SER A 4 9.29 70.27 21.86
N THR A 5 9.14 68.98 22.17
CA THR A 5 10.16 68.19 22.88
C THR A 5 10.09 66.75 22.39
N ALA A 6 11.01 66.40 21.50
CA ALA A 6 11.26 65.03 21.06
C ALA A 6 12.28 64.40 22.04
N THR A 7 11.85 63.39 22.79
CA THR A 7 12.71 62.61 23.66
C THR A 7 13.44 61.55 22.83
N SER A 8 14.73 61.76 22.64
CA SER A 8 15.64 60.85 21.94
C SER A 8 16.03 59.68 22.86
N LEU A 9 15.45 58.49 22.61
CA LEU A 9 15.85 57.23 23.24
C LEU A 9 17.09 56.68 22.50
N PHE A 10 18.25 56.83 23.13
CA PHE A 10 19.48 56.13 22.76
C PHE A 10 19.32 54.62 23.00
N PHE A 11 19.07 53.86 21.94
CA PHE A 11 19.25 52.40 21.97
C PHE A 11 20.72 52.08 21.71
N THR A 12 21.41 51.64 22.76
CA THR A 12 22.76 51.09 22.69
C THR A 12 22.73 49.77 21.90
N LEU A 13 23.39 49.74 20.74
CA LEU A 13 23.66 48.53 19.96
C LEU A 13 24.60 47.60 20.75
N SER A 14 24.02 46.64 21.48
CA SER A 14 24.75 45.52 22.05
C SER A 14 25.07 44.53 20.93
N THR A 15 26.35 44.41 20.59
CA THR A 15 26.85 43.43 19.61
C THR A 15 26.57 41.99 20.08
N PRO A 16 26.12 41.08 19.20
CA PRO A 16 25.89 39.69 19.56
C PRO A 16 27.21 38.95 19.83
N PRO A 17 27.25 37.99 20.79
CA PRO A 17 28.44 37.20 21.06
C PRO A 17 28.78 36.28 19.88
N LYS A 18 30.08 36.20 19.54
CA LYS A 18 30.62 35.27 18.53
C LYS A 18 30.29 33.81 18.90
N PRO A 19 29.94 32.96 17.92
CA PRO A 19 29.73 31.53 18.18
C PRO A 19 31.08 30.85 18.51
N SER A 20 31.13 30.20 19.68
CA SER A 20 32.23 29.35 20.11
C SER A 20 32.24 28.07 19.29
N ILE A 21 33.20 27.94 18.38
CA ILE A 21 33.47 26.70 17.62
C ILE A 21 33.97 25.64 18.61
N LYS A 22 33.12 24.66 18.93
CA LYS A 22 33.56 23.42 19.59
C LYS A 22 34.14 22.51 18.52
N THR A 23 35.45 22.31 18.59
CA THR A 23 36.19 21.31 17.80
C THR A 23 35.70 19.90 18.16
N HIS A 24 35.10 19.21 17.19
CA HIS A 24 34.80 17.77 17.29
C HIS A 24 36.11 16.96 17.24
N PRO A 25 36.23 15.86 18.00
CA PRO A 25 37.36 14.94 17.86
C PRO A 25 37.31 14.24 16.50
N SER A 26 38.46 14.24 15.83
CA SER A 26 38.73 13.61 14.53
C SER A 26 38.49 12.10 14.56
N LEU A 27 37.63 11.61 13.66
CA LEU A 27 37.52 10.18 13.34
C LEU A 27 38.77 9.73 12.53
N PRO A 28 39.34 8.55 12.80
CA PRO A 28 40.48 8.04 12.06
C PRO A 28 40.09 7.60 10.63
N PRO A 29 41.02 7.62 9.66
CA PRO A 29 40.75 7.25 8.28
C PRO A 29 40.47 5.75 8.15
N ILE A 30 39.33 5.40 7.57
CA ILE A 30 39.01 4.03 7.17
C ILE A 30 39.90 3.65 5.99
N LEU A 31 40.77 2.68 6.24
CA LEU A 31 41.65 2.04 5.25
C LEU A 31 40.82 1.40 4.13
N LEU A 32 41.11 1.86 2.92
CA LEU A 32 40.72 1.25 1.65
C LEU A 32 41.26 -0.19 1.58
N ARG A 33 40.40 -1.18 1.84
CA ARG A 33 40.77 -2.61 1.70
C ARG A 33 40.25 -3.16 0.37
N ARG A 34 41.23 -3.32 -0.52
CA ARG A 34 41.36 -4.20 -1.69
C ARG A 34 40.19 -5.16 -1.97
N SER A 35 39.73 -5.06 -3.22
CA SER A 35 39.11 -6.11 -4.05
C SER A 35 39.59 -7.53 -3.69
N ILE A 36 38.67 -8.35 -3.17
CA ILE A 36 38.83 -9.80 -3.09
C ILE A 36 37.88 -10.40 -4.12
N SER A 37 38.46 -11.06 -5.13
CA SER A 37 37.75 -11.83 -6.15
C SER A 37 36.96 -12.96 -5.50
N SER A 38 35.65 -12.99 -5.74
CA SER A 38 34.78 -14.13 -5.43
C SER A 38 35.17 -15.36 -6.27
N PRO A 39 35.39 -16.55 -5.66
CA PRO A 39 35.51 -17.79 -6.42
C PRO A 39 34.14 -18.20 -6.96
N GLN A 40 34.05 -18.46 -8.27
CA GLN A 40 32.89 -19.10 -8.89
C GLN A 40 32.72 -20.53 -8.36
N PRO A 41 31.49 -21.00 -8.09
CA PRO A 41 31.27 -22.41 -7.82
C PRO A 41 31.37 -23.23 -9.12
N LEU A 42 32.23 -24.24 -9.09
CA LEU A 42 32.37 -25.27 -10.12
C LEU A 42 31.04 -25.98 -10.37
N LEU A 43 30.55 -25.91 -11.61
CA LEU A 43 29.49 -26.77 -12.13
C LEU A 43 29.94 -28.24 -12.00
N GLN A 44 29.41 -28.97 -11.03
CA GLN A 44 29.50 -30.43 -11.01
C GLN A 44 28.48 -31.01 -11.98
N SER A 45 28.98 -31.70 -13.00
CA SER A 45 28.24 -32.45 -13.99
C SER A 45 27.38 -33.52 -13.32
N ARG A 46 26.05 -33.42 -13.47
CA ARG A 46 25.11 -34.48 -13.07
C ARG A 46 25.28 -35.71 -13.97
N PRO A 47 25.34 -36.94 -13.41
CA PRO A 47 25.28 -38.14 -14.22
C PRO A 47 23.89 -38.31 -14.85
N SER A 48 23.89 -38.64 -16.14
CA SER A 48 22.73 -38.92 -16.98
C SER A 48 21.98 -40.17 -16.51
N ILE A 49 20.68 -40.05 -16.24
CA ILE A 49 19.77 -41.17 -16.01
C ILE A 49 19.39 -41.78 -17.37
N PRO A 50 19.56 -43.09 -17.62
CA PRO A 50 19.08 -43.73 -18.84
C PRO A 50 17.55 -43.91 -18.83
N PRO A 51 16.88 -43.91 -19.99
CA PRO A 51 15.44 -44.12 -20.05
C PRO A 51 15.10 -45.60 -19.77
N PRO A 52 13.95 -45.91 -19.14
CA PRO A 52 13.48 -47.28 -19.11
C PRO A 52 12.88 -47.65 -20.47
N ALA A 53 13.23 -48.86 -20.91
CA ALA A 53 12.81 -49.47 -22.16
C ALA A 53 11.32 -49.83 -22.17
N ALA A 54 10.72 -49.73 -23.36
CA ALA A 54 9.41 -50.25 -23.68
C ALA A 54 9.39 -51.79 -23.68
N SER A 55 8.31 -52.37 -23.16
CA SER A 55 7.89 -53.74 -23.49
C SER A 55 6.38 -53.84 -23.39
N ALA A 56 5.78 -54.43 -24.42
CA ALA A 56 4.35 -54.56 -24.65
C ALA A 56 3.81 -55.87 -24.06
N ALA A 57 2.56 -55.87 -23.60
CA ALA A 57 1.63 -56.99 -23.71
C ALA A 57 0.20 -56.54 -23.40
N ALA A 58 -0.73 -56.95 -24.27
CA ALA A 58 -2.15 -56.65 -24.22
C ALA A 58 -2.91 -57.54 -23.21
N SER A 59 -4.00 -57.04 -22.62
CA SER A 59 -5.37 -57.59 -22.74
C SER A 59 -6.36 -56.93 -21.77
N THR A 60 -7.44 -56.43 -22.39
CA THR A 60 -8.83 -56.23 -21.93
C THR A 60 -9.20 -56.56 -20.48
N VAL A 61 -9.71 -55.55 -19.75
CA VAL A 61 -11.01 -55.66 -19.08
C VAL A 61 -11.69 -54.30 -18.93
N ASP A 62 -12.96 -54.34 -19.30
CA ASP A 62 -14.06 -53.43 -19.01
C ASP A 62 -14.05 -52.82 -17.60
N SER A 63 -14.14 -51.49 -17.52
CA SER A 63 -15.18 -50.80 -16.76
C SER A 63 -14.95 -49.30 -16.90
N GLY A 64 -15.89 -48.65 -17.58
CA GLY A 64 -16.02 -47.19 -17.55
C GLY A 64 -16.19 -46.73 -16.11
N GLN A 65 -15.12 -46.20 -15.52
CA GLN A 65 -15.24 -45.20 -14.47
C GLN A 65 -15.02 -43.85 -15.14
N GLU A 66 -16.09 -43.34 -15.75
CA GLU A 66 -16.27 -41.90 -15.78
C GLU A 66 -16.26 -41.43 -14.33
N ALA A 67 -15.14 -40.85 -13.92
CA ALA A 67 -15.06 -40.07 -12.71
C ALA A 67 -16.08 -38.95 -12.84
N SER A 68 -17.31 -39.22 -12.39
CA SER A 68 -18.36 -38.23 -12.16
C SER A 68 -17.86 -37.34 -11.04
N ALA A 69 -17.01 -36.39 -11.42
CA ALA A 69 -16.71 -35.20 -10.65
C ALA A 69 -18.05 -34.48 -10.52
N THR A 70 -18.79 -34.82 -9.47
CA THR A 70 -19.95 -34.06 -9.04
C THR A 70 -19.50 -32.62 -8.87
N SER A 71 -19.77 -31.80 -9.88
CA SER A 71 -19.58 -30.36 -9.87
C SER A 71 -20.54 -29.84 -8.80
N LYS A 72 -20.09 -29.86 -7.54
CA LYS A 72 -20.80 -29.24 -6.44
C LYS A 72 -20.82 -27.76 -6.76
N THR A 73 -21.98 -27.25 -7.17
CA THR A 73 -22.22 -25.82 -7.27
C THR A 73 -21.86 -25.23 -5.90
N PRO A 74 -20.91 -24.29 -5.83
CA PRO A 74 -20.50 -23.73 -4.55
C PRO A 74 -21.71 -23.04 -3.88
N PRO A 75 -21.82 -23.10 -2.55
CA PRO A 75 -22.93 -22.48 -1.85
C PRO A 75 -22.94 -20.97 -2.08
N LEU A 76 -24.11 -20.43 -2.43
CA LEU A 76 -24.33 -18.99 -2.48
C LEU A 76 -24.40 -18.46 -1.04
N LEU A 77 -23.41 -17.65 -0.66
CA LEU A 77 -23.33 -17.08 0.69
C LEU A 77 -24.04 -15.73 0.73
N PRO A 78 -24.94 -15.48 1.70
CA PRO A 78 -25.61 -14.19 1.85
C PRO A 78 -24.64 -13.07 2.25
N PHE A 79 -23.54 -13.41 2.93
CA PHE A 79 -22.53 -12.49 3.40
C PHE A 79 -21.13 -12.98 3.06
N ARG A 80 -20.22 -12.06 2.77
CA ARG A 80 -18.79 -12.33 2.59
C ARG A 80 -17.97 -11.28 3.32
N VAL A 81 -16.89 -11.71 3.95
CA VAL A 81 -15.95 -10.80 4.64
C VAL A 81 -14.67 -10.72 3.83
N GLY A 82 -14.14 -9.52 3.71
CA GLY A 82 -12.85 -9.26 3.10
C GLY A 82 -11.96 -8.46 4.03
N HIS A 83 -10.67 -8.77 3.98
CA HIS A 83 -9.64 -8.01 4.67
C HIS A 83 -8.59 -7.58 3.65
N GLY A 84 -8.16 -6.32 3.75
CA GLY A 84 -7.07 -5.78 2.97
C GLY A 84 -6.00 -5.19 3.88
N PHE A 85 -4.77 -5.23 3.39
CA PHE A 85 -3.62 -4.54 3.98
C PHE A 85 -2.75 -4.00 2.86
N ASP A 86 -2.32 -2.75 2.98
CA ASP A 86 -1.30 -2.18 2.10
C ASP A 86 -0.34 -1.29 2.89
N LEU A 87 0.90 -1.17 2.40
CA LEU A 87 1.96 -0.36 3.00
C LEU A 87 2.86 0.22 1.91
N HIS A 88 3.03 1.54 1.93
CA HIS A 88 3.97 2.25 1.04
C HIS A 88 5.10 2.92 1.82
N ARG A 89 6.27 3.00 1.19
CA ARG A 89 7.37 3.86 1.65
C ARG A 89 7.01 5.32 1.40
N LEU A 90 7.39 6.19 2.32
CA LEU A 90 7.26 7.64 2.19
C LEU A 90 8.61 8.26 1.87
N GLU A 91 8.74 8.90 0.71
CA GLU A 91 9.97 9.56 0.25
C GLU A 91 9.79 11.08 0.05
N PRO A 92 10.84 11.89 0.24
CA PRO A 92 10.76 13.34 0.12
C PRO A 92 10.34 13.81 -1.29
N GLY A 93 9.52 14.85 -1.35
CA GLY A 93 9.16 15.52 -2.60
C GLY A 93 8.16 14.76 -3.48
N LEU A 94 7.63 13.63 -3.01
CA LEU A 94 6.51 12.92 -3.64
C LEU A 94 5.16 13.41 -3.09
N PRO A 95 4.06 13.30 -3.87
CA PRO A 95 2.72 13.62 -3.39
C PRO A 95 2.22 12.57 -2.39
N LEU A 96 1.47 13.01 -1.38
CA LEU A 96 0.80 12.13 -0.44
C LEU A 96 -0.69 12.10 -0.76
N ILE A 97 -1.10 11.08 -1.52
CA ILE A 97 -2.50 10.88 -1.91
C ILE A 97 -3.10 9.78 -1.03
N ILE A 98 -4.22 10.08 -0.37
CA ILE A 98 -4.94 9.13 0.48
C ILE A 98 -6.43 9.22 0.19
N GLY A 99 -7.04 8.11 -0.21
CA GLY A 99 -8.44 8.04 -0.66
C GLY A 99 -8.82 9.09 -1.70
N GLY A 100 -7.93 9.35 -2.67
CA GLY A 100 -8.10 10.31 -3.74
C GLY A 100 -7.92 11.78 -3.33
N VAL A 101 -7.48 12.06 -2.10
CA VAL A 101 -7.22 13.42 -1.61
C VAL A 101 -5.72 13.65 -1.53
N ASP A 102 -5.24 14.72 -2.17
CA ASP A 102 -3.87 15.19 -2.03
C ASP A 102 -3.70 15.92 -0.68
N ILE A 103 -2.80 15.41 0.16
CA ILE A 103 -2.58 15.88 1.53
C ILE A 103 -1.22 16.58 1.58
N PRO A 104 -1.17 17.88 1.93
CA PRO A 104 0.10 18.60 2.05
C PRO A 104 1.04 17.94 3.06
N HIS A 105 2.22 17.51 2.60
CA HIS A 105 3.27 16.89 3.41
C HIS A 105 4.63 17.02 2.74
N ASP A 106 5.72 16.87 3.51
CA ASP A 106 7.09 16.91 2.98
C ASP A 106 7.52 15.58 2.31
N ARG A 107 6.72 14.51 2.50
CA ARG A 107 6.94 13.17 1.97
C ARG A 107 5.66 12.59 1.37
N GLY A 108 5.79 11.74 0.36
CA GLY A 108 4.69 11.06 -0.30
C GLY A 108 5.05 9.64 -0.69
N CYS A 109 4.09 8.90 -1.24
CA CYS A 109 4.25 7.47 -1.48
C CYS A 109 5.15 7.17 -2.69
N GLU A 110 6.17 6.33 -2.50
CA GLU A 110 6.95 5.76 -3.60
C GLU A 110 6.23 4.51 -4.16
N ALA A 111 5.59 4.65 -5.32
CA ALA A 111 4.81 3.58 -5.94
C ALA A 111 4.83 3.66 -7.48
N HIS A 112 4.43 2.58 -8.15
CA HIS A 112 4.21 2.55 -9.61
C HIS A 112 2.91 3.26 -10.04
N SER A 113 1.90 3.28 -9.16
CA SER A 113 0.65 4.05 -9.28
C SER A 113 0.79 5.44 -8.62
N ASP A 114 -0.33 6.08 -8.29
CA ASP A 114 -0.34 7.29 -7.45
C ASP A 114 -0.08 7.03 -5.95
N GLY A 115 0.13 5.76 -5.56
CA GLY A 115 0.57 5.38 -4.21
C GLY A 115 -0.51 5.47 -3.12
N ASP A 116 -1.79 5.46 -3.52
CA ASP A 116 -2.91 5.56 -2.59
C ASP A 116 -3.14 4.25 -1.81
N VAL A 117 -2.40 4.14 -0.71
CA VAL A 117 -2.42 2.99 0.21
C VAL A 117 -3.84 2.63 0.70
N LEU A 118 -4.72 3.62 0.84
CA LEU A 118 -6.07 3.37 1.33
C LEU A 118 -6.91 2.72 0.23
N LEU A 119 -6.87 3.24 -0.99
CA LEU A 119 -7.65 2.67 -2.09
C LEU A 119 -7.19 1.26 -2.45
N HIS A 120 -5.88 1.00 -2.51
CA HIS A 120 -5.38 -0.36 -2.74
C HIS A 120 -5.87 -1.34 -1.67
N CYS A 121 -5.80 -0.93 -0.40
CA CYS A 121 -6.25 -1.75 0.71
C CYS A 121 -7.76 -2.05 0.64
N VAL A 122 -8.59 -1.08 0.20
CA VAL A 122 -10.03 -1.33 -0.02
C VAL A 122 -10.27 -2.27 -1.19
N VAL A 123 -9.53 -2.11 -2.29
CA VAL A 123 -9.58 -3.00 -3.46
C VAL A 123 -9.30 -4.44 -3.05
N ASP A 124 -8.19 -4.69 -2.35
CA ASP A 124 -7.84 -6.04 -1.89
C ASP A 124 -8.88 -6.62 -0.93
N ALA A 125 -9.48 -5.81 -0.06
CA ALA A 125 -10.56 -6.28 0.80
C ALA A 125 -11.78 -6.75 -0.02
N ILE A 126 -12.18 -6.01 -1.06
CA ILE A 126 -13.29 -6.39 -1.95
C ILE A 126 -12.94 -7.66 -2.72
N LEU A 127 -11.77 -7.70 -3.38
CA LEU A 127 -11.33 -8.85 -4.16
C LEU A 127 -11.21 -10.11 -3.30
N GLY A 128 -10.65 -9.98 -2.10
CA GLY A 128 -10.54 -11.05 -1.11
C GLY A 128 -11.90 -11.57 -0.64
N ALA A 129 -12.88 -10.69 -0.38
CA ALA A 129 -14.23 -11.11 -0.04
C ALA A 129 -14.87 -11.99 -1.14
N LEU A 130 -14.59 -11.67 -2.40
CA LEU A 130 -15.09 -12.37 -3.58
C LEU A 130 -14.29 -13.64 -3.91
N GLY A 131 -13.10 -13.83 -3.32
CA GLY A 131 -12.20 -14.91 -3.65
C GLY A 131 -11.53 -14.76 -5.02
N LEU A 132 -11.33 -13.51 -5.46
CA LEU A 132 -10.67 -13.17 -6.73
C LEU A 132 -9.15 -13.02 -6.55
N PRO A 133 -8.37 -13.00 -7.65
CA PRO A 133 -6.97 -12.60 -7.60
C PRO A 133 -6.80 -11.21 -6.97
N ASP A 134 -5.67 -11.00 -6.29
CA ASP A 134 -5.36 -9.73 -5.62
C ASP A 134 -5.04 -8.59 -6.61
N ILE A 135 -4.87 -7.37 -6.09
CA ILE A 135 -4.58 -6.19 -6.89
C ILE A 135 -3.33 -6.35 -7.77
N GLY A 136 -2.27 -7.01 -7.28
CA GLY A 136 -1.02 -7.20 -8.03
C GLY A 136 -1.16 -8.21 -9.15
N GLN A 137 -2.06 -9.19 -9.00
CA GLN A 137 -2.40 -10.15 -10.05
C GLN A 137 -3.30 -9.54 -11.13
N ILE A 138 -4.25 -8.68 -10.76
CA ILE A 138 -5.14 -8.02 -11.72
C ILE A 138 -4.44 -6.85 -12.43
N PHE A 139 -3.58 -6.11 -11.71
CA PHE A 139 -2.90 -4.90 -12.18
C PHE A 139 -1.38 -4.98 -11.98
N PRO A 140 -0.68 -5.86 -12.72
CA PRO A 140 0.74 -6.08 -12.52
C PRO A 140 1.60 -4.87 -12.91
N ASP A 141 2.62 -4.56 -12.10
CA ASP A 141 3.56 -3.45 -12.35
C ASP A 141 4.36 -3.57 -13.67
N THR A 142 4.40 -4.78 -14.25
CA THR A 142 5.05 -5.04 -15.54
C THR A 142 4.25 -4.57 -16.73
N ASP A 143 2.96 -4.28 -16.56
CA ASP A 143 2.09 -3.80 -17.63
C ASP A 143 2.17 -2.26 -17.75
N PRO A 144 2.66 -1.72 -18.88
CA PRO A 144 2.77 -0.27 -19.08
C PRO A 144 1.45 0.48 -18.94
N ARG A 145 0.30 -0.19 -19.10
CA ARG A 145 -1.03 0.42 -18.97
C ARG A 145 -1.32 0.95 -17.57
N TRP A 146 -0.70 0.37 -16.54
CA TRP A 146 -0.95 0.73 -15.13
C TRP A 146 0.04 1.74 -14.58
N ARG A 147 1.14 2.01 -15.30
CA ARG A 147 2.16 2.95 -14.86
C ARG A 147 1.58 4.37 -14.74
N GLY A 148 1.61 4.93 -13.52
CA GLY A 148 1.04 6.24 -13.23
C GLY A 148 -0.49 6.29 -13.30
N ALA A 149 -1.17 5.14 -13.34
CA ALA A 149 -2.62 5.10 -13.26
C ALA A 149 -3.08 5.58 -11.88
N ARG A 150 -4.20 6.32 -11.85
CA ARG A 150 -4.81 6.71 -10.58
C ARG A 150 -5.45 5.49 -9.92
N SER A 151 -5.32 5.36 -8.61
CA SER A 151 -5.87 4.22 -7.86
C SER A 151 -7.40 4.11 -7.95
N SER A 152 -8.09 5.20 -8.27
CA SER A 152 -9.53 5.19 -8.58
C SER A 152 -9.91 4.24 -9.74
N VAL A 153 -8.98 3.92 -10.66
CA VAL A 153 -9.21 2.95 -11.74
C VAL A 153 -9.38 1.55 -11.16
N PHE A 154 -8.49 1.15 -10.24
CA PHE A 154 -8.54 -0.16 -9.57
C PHE A 154 -9.79 -0.30 -8.71
N MET A 155 -10.17 0.77 -8.00
CA MET A 155 -11.39 0.83 -7.19
C MET A 155 -12.66 0.61 -8.04
N ARG A 156 -12.78 1.30 -9.19
CA ARG A 156 -13.94 1.12 -10.09
C ARG A 156 -14.03 -0.31 -10.62
N GLU A 157 -12.89 -0.92 -10.94
CA GLU A 157 -12.87 -2.30 -11.43
C GLU A 157 -13.25 -3.31 -10.32
N ALA A 158 -12.77 -3.12 -9.09
CA ALA A 158 -13.18 -3.94 -7.95
C ALA A 158 -14.70 -3.85 -7.68
N VAL A 159 -15.27 -2.65 -7.75
CA VAL A 159 -16.72 -2.43 -7.61
C VAL A 159 -17.51 -3.07 -8.76
N ARG A 160 -17.00 -2.99 -9.99
CA ARG A 160 -17.58 -3.66 -11.16
C ARG A 160 -17.63 -5.18 -10.95
N LEU A 161 -16.51 -5.77 -10.55
CA LEU A 161 -16.38 -7.22 -10.26
C LEU A 161 -17.27 -7.65 -9.10
N MET A 162 -17.37 -6.85 -8.04
CA MET A 162 -18.30 -7.07 -6.92
C MET A 162 -19.75 -7.17 -7.39
N HIS A 163 -20.18 -6.23 -8.24
CA HIS A 163 -21.54 -6.24 -8.77
C HIS A 163 -21.78 -7.38 -9.77
N GLU A 164 -20.81 -7.70 -10.62
CA GLU A 164 -20.86 -8.84 -11.54
C GLU A 164 -20.99 -10.17 -10.79
N ALA A 165 -20.29 -10.31 -9.65
CA ALA A 165 -20.41 -11.46 -8.77
C ALA A 165 -21.74 -11.53 -8.00
N GLY A 166 -22.62 -10.52 -8.14
CA GLY A 166 -23.93 -10.45 -7.49
C GLY A 166 -23.88 -9.99 -6.03
N TYR A 167 -22.88 -9.19 -5.67
CA TYR A 167 -22.74 -8.63 -4.33
C TYR A 167 -22.81 -7.08 -4.36
N GLU A 168 -23.08 -6.53 -3.19
CA GLU A 168 -23.02 -5.10 -2.89
C GLU A 168 -22.32 -4.88 -1.55
N LEU A 169 -21.92 -3.64 -1.28
CA LEU A 169 -21.27 -3.29 -0.02
C LEU A 169 -22.32 -3.23 1.10
N GLY A 170 -22.16 -4.07 2.12
CA GLY A 170 -22.88 -3.95 3.38
C GLY A 170 -22.29 -2.82 4.22
N ASN A 171 -21.01 -2.94 4.60
CA ASN A 171 -20.25 -1.86 5.22
C ASN A 171 -18.74 -2.00 5.01
N LEU A 172 -18.02 -0.90 5.23
CA LEU A 172 -16.56 -0.81 5.18
C LEU A 172 -16.04 -0.10 6.43
N ASP A 173 -14.99 -0.63 7.02
CA ASP A 173 -14.22 0.04 8.07
C ASP A 173 -12.72 -0.01 7.77
N ALA A 174 -12.12 1.17 7.57
CA ALA A 174 -10.70 1.32 7.32
C ALA A 174 -9.95 1.96 8.50
N THR A 175 -8.69 1.59 8.66
CA THR A 175 -7.76 2.20 9.62
C THR A 175 -6.48 2.56 8.90
N LEU A 176 -6.21 3.85 8.79
CA LEU A 176 -4.93 4.37 8.32
C LEU A 176 -3.95 4.51 9.50
N ILE A 177 -2.72 4.06 9.32
CA ILE A 177 -1.62 4.22 10.27
C ILE A 177 -0.60 5.17 9.63
N LEU A 178 -0.54 6.39 10.17
CA LEU A 178 0.29 7.47 9.65
C LEU A 178 0.75 8.37 10.80
N GLN A 179 2.07 8.54 10.94
CA GLN A 179 2.62 9.34 12.04
C GLN A 179 2.37 10.84 11.84
N LYS A 180 2.53 11.33 10.60
CA LYS A 180 2.28 12.72 10.16
C LYS A 180 1.91 12.71 8.68
N PRO A 181 1.09 13.66 8.19
CA PRO A 181 0.46 14.75 8.94
C PRO A 181 -0.79 14.28 9.71
N LYS A 182 -1.48 15.21 10.37
CA LYS A 182 -2.78 14.92 11.01
C LYS A 182 -3.83 14.70 9.92
N LEU A 183 -4.46 13.52 9.91
CA LEU A 183 -5.49 13.21 8.91
C LEU A 183 -6.87 13.84 9.23
N SER A 184 -7.14 14.24 10.48
CA SER A 184 -8.47 14.71 10.90
C SER A 184 -9.08 15.80 10.02
N PRO A 185 -8.34 16.80 9.47
CA PRO A 185 -8.91 17.82 8.59
C PRO A 185 -9.37 17.27 7.23
N HIS A 186 -8.89 16.09 6.82
CA HIS A 186 -9.11 15.51 5.50
C HIS A 186 -10.10 14.34 5.53
N LYS A 187 -10.45 13.81 6.71
CA LYS A 187 -11.24 12.58 6.87
C LYS A 187 -12.57 12.60 6.11
N GLU A 188 -13.31 13.71 6.16
CA GLU A 188 -14.61 13.80 5.50
C GLU A 188 -14.48 13.83 3.97
N ALA A 189 -13.48 14.52 3.43
CA ALA A 189 -13.20 14.51 1.99
C ALA A 189 -12.81 13.10 1.50
N ILE A 190 -11.97 12.41 2.27
CA ILE A 190 -11.56 11.03 1.98
C ILE A 190 -12.78 10.10 2.02
N ARG A 191 -13.60 10.21 3.05
CA ARG A 191 -14.82 9.40 3.19
C ARG A 191 -15.81 9.67 2.06
N ALA A 192 -16.00 10.93 1.66
CA ALA A 192 -16.86 11.29 0.53
C ALA A 192 -16.37 10.64 -0.78
N ASN A 193 -15.08 10.72 -1.08
CA ASN A 193 -14.48 10.06 -2.25
C ASN A 193 -14.68 8.54 -2.23
N LEU A 194 -14.48 7.90 -1.07
CA LEU A 194 -14.75 6.47 -0.91
C LEU A 194 -16.22 6.14 -1.20
N CYS A 195 -17.16 6.92 -0.64
CA CYS A 195 -18.59 6.71 -0.86
C CYS A 195 -18.96 6.84 -2.34
N GLU A 196 -18.44 7.87 -3.02
CA GLU A 196 -18.65 8.08 -4.45
C GLU A 196 -18.13 6.90 -5.28
N MET A 197 -16.88 6.48 -5.04
CA MET A 197 -16.28 5.38 -5.80
C MET A 197 -16.94 4.03 -5.53
N LEU A 198 -17.44 3.80 -4.31
CA LEU A 198 -18.14 2.57 -3.92
C LEU A 198 -19.62 2.58 -4.31
N GLY A 199 -20.19 3.74 -4.63
CA GLY A 199 -21.64 3.91 -4.79
C GLY A 199 -22.41 3.61 -3.50
N ALA A 200 -21.85 3.98 -2.33
CA ALA A 200 -22.35 3.60 -1.02
C ALA A 200 -22.78 4.81 -0.18
N ASP A 201 -23.74 4.60 0.73
CA ASP A 201 -24.15 5.64 1.68
C ASP A 201 -23.03 5.94 2.70
N PRO A 202 -22.80 7.21 3.08
CA PRO A 202 -21.80 7.56 4.07
C PRO A 202 -21.98 6.91 5.44
N SER A 203 -23.18 6.42 5.80
CA SER A 203 -23.43 5.72 7.06
C SER A 203 -22.78 4.34 7.12
N VAL A 204 -22.41 3.75 5.98
CA VAL A 204 -21.81 2.41 5.90
C VAL A 204 -20.31 2.43 5.59
N VAL A 205 -19.71 3.62 5.47
CA VAL A 205 -18.28 3.80 5.17
C VAL A 205 -17.60 4.55 6.31
N ASN A 206 -16.69 3.86 7.02
CA ASN A 206 -15.93 4.44 8.12
C ASN A 206 -14.43 4.47 7.83
N LEU A 207 -13.77 5.55 8.30
CA LEU A 207 -12.33 5.72 8.25
C LEU A 207 -11.81 6.15 9.62
N LYS A 208 -10.83 5.41 10.14
CA LYS A 208 -10.07 5.73 11.34
C LYS A 208 -8.64 6.08 10.96
N ALA A 209 -7.98 6.87 11.79
CA ALA A 209 -6.58 7.22 11.62
C ALA A 209 -5.86 7.12 12.97
N LYS A 210 -4.66 6.53 12.96
CA LYS A 210 -3.84 6.33 14.15
C LYS A 210 -2.38 6.67 13.85
N THR A 211 -1.68 7.18 14.85
CA THR A 211 -0.21 7.21 14.89
C THR A 211 0.32 5.82 15.19
N HIS A 212 1.60 5.59 14.90
CA HIS A 212 2.31 4.36 15.29
C HIS A 212 3.29 4.65 16.45
N GLU A 213 2.90 5.56 17.35
CA GLU A 213 3.59 5.88 18.60
C GLU A 213 5.12 6.08 18.51
N LYS A 214 5.60 6.65 17.38
CA LYS A 214 7.04 6.86 17.10
C LYS A 214 7.90 5.59 17.10
N VAL A 215 7.30 4.40 16.91
CA VAL A 215 8.03 3.14 16.76
C VAL A 215 8.03 2.67 15.30
N ASP A 216 9.15 2.09 14.88
CA ASP A 216 9.38 1.50 13.56
C ASP A 216 9.22 2.48 12.39
N SER A 217 9.22 1.97 11.15
CA SER A 217 9.11 2.78 9.93
C SER A 217 7.88 3.68 9.90
N LEU A 218 6.73 3.19 10.39
CA LEU A 218 5.50 3.95 10.48
C LEU A 218 5.64 5.13 11.47
N GLY A 219 6.22 4.88 12.65
CA GLY A 219 6.44 5.90 13.68
C GLY A 219 7.58 6.87 13.36
N GLU A 220 8.52 6.46 12.52
CA GLU A 220 9.60 7.29 12.00
C GLU A 220 9.18 8.09 10.76
N ASN A 221 7.91 8.01 10.34
CA ASN A 221 7.37 8.70 9.16
C ASN A 221 8.07 8.29 7.85
N ARG A 222 8.57 7.04 7.78
CA ARG A 222 9.19 6.42 6.60
C ARG A 222 8.21 5.56 5.81
N SER A 223 7.03 5.28 6.36
CA SER A 223 5.97 4.55 5.67
C SER A 223 4.59 5.00 6.12
N VAL A 224 3.59 4.59 5.34
CA VAL A 224 2.17 4.67 5.66
C VAL A 224 1.55 3.29 5.44
N ALA A 225 0.58 2.90 6.27
CA ALA A 225 -0.13 1.65 6.11
C ALA A 225 -1.64 1.84 6.22
N ALA A 226 -2.39 0.93 5.62
CA ALA A 226 -3.84 0.85 5.74
C ALA A 226 -4.27 -0.59 6.03
N HIS A 227 -5.30 -0.72 6.85
CA HIS A 227 -6.09 -1.95 6.99
C HIS A 227 -7.54 -1.65 6.66
N THR A 228 -8.20 -2.55 5.95
CA THR A 228 -9.62 -2.44 5.63
C THR A 228 -10.31 -3.76 5.91
N VAL A 229 -11.49 -3.69 6.51
CA VAL A 229 -12.43 -4.82 6.58
C VAL A 229 -13.70 -4.42 5.85
N VAL A 230 -14.19 -5.30 4.99
CA VAL A 230 -15.47 -5.14 4.29
C VAL A 230 -16.40 -6.30 4.62
N LEU A 231 -17.69 -5.98 4.72
CA LEU A 231 -18.77 -6.96 4.68
C LEU A 231 -19.54 -6.75 3.38
N LEU A 232 -19.55 -7.73 2.50
CA LEU A 232 -20.37 -7.73 1.30
C LEU A 232 -21.67 -8.49 1.55
N MET A 233 -22.75 -8.00 0.96
CA MET A 233 -24.09 -8.59 1.02
C MET A 233 -24.51 -9.06 -0.36
N ARG A 234 -25.18 -10.21 -0.42
CA ARG A 234 -25.75 -10.71 -1.67
C ARG A 234 -26.91 -9.79 -2.10
N LYS A 235 -26.94 -9.45 -3.40
CA LYS A 235 -28.08 -8.76 -4.02
C LYS A 235 -29.32 -9.65 -4.14
#